data_AF-A0A3A4XPM5-F1
#
_entry.id   AF-A0A3A4XPM5-F1
#
_cell.length_a   1.000
_cell.length_b   1.000
_cell.length_c   1.000
_cell.angle_alpha   90.00
_cell.angle_beta   90.00
_cell.angle_gamma   90.00
#
_symmetry.space_group_name_H-M   'P 1'
#
loop_
_entity.id
_entity.type
_entity.pdbx_description
1 polymer ?
#
loop_
_entity_poly.entity_id
_entity_poly.type
_entity_poly.pdbx_seq_one_letter_code
_entity_poly.pdbx_strand_id
1 'polypeptide(L)'
;MFAWDQLIRTTCNRSLYVLGAGASDPEIEFGDKLATTVRRHFWDNGIFPASIQPPSPLKSAILKPIRTFEQNDCIITQRELDDLTPPEFVEVIVAQLLTRIDGIFPIQYRIFDLFYPSVIFNFNVDNLADQIDSKHEILYPHMKINPLVAHSTIMQKALNWMKFHKHIGQLFPYWRPVPESQSIIATEPYHRLKNVFSSMRCVCLIGYSFGAWSGGIDDAESFEMITDLIRRKPKTVVVINPHPNNLATLLESSIKQKVFCLSCKWNILAKFIATGFFRKAYLESGGSIDRITDYFLRFEELLHNIDEKKASCYQEQRSIQYQRLRRNRRWGT
;
A
#
# COMPACT_ATOMS: atom_id res chain seq x y z
N MET A 1 -12.75 10.96 -14.45
CA MET A 1 -12.18 11.52 -15.69
C MET A 1 -10.84 10.83 -15.95
N PHE A 2 -10.51 10.49 -17.19
CA PHE A 2 -9.25 9.83 -17.55
C PHE A 2 -8.38 10.78 -18.39
N ALA A 3 -7.14 11.01 -17.97
CA ALA A 3 -6.17 11.87 -18.66
C ALA A 3 -5.03 11.05 -19.29
N TRP A 4 -5.35 10.24 -20.30
CA TRP A 4 -4.42 9.30 -20.93
C TRP A 4 -3.21 9.95 -21.60
N ASP A 5 -3.39 11.14 -22.16
CA ASP A 5 -2.33 11.98 -22.71
C ASP A 5 -1.31 12.39 -21.65
N GLN A 6 -1.79 12.70 -20.44
CA GLN A 6 -0.93 13.03 -19.31
C GLN A 6 -0.21 11.81 -18.75
N LEU A 7 -0.83 10.62 -18.81
CA LEU A 7 -0.15 9.36 -18.51
C LEU A 7 1.04 9.12 -19.44
N ILE A 8 0.88 9.33 -20.75
CA ILE A 8 1.99 9.18 -21.72
C ILE A 8 3.10 10.18 -21.40
N ARG A 9 2.74 11.42 -21.09
CA ARG A 9 3.73 12.45 -20.71
C ARG A 9 4.51 12.04 -19.47
N THR A 10 3.86 11.48 -18.45
CA THR A 10 4.55 11.08 -17.23
C THR A 10 5.48 9.90 -17.48
N THR A 11 5.09 8.91 -18.30
CA THR A 11 5.90 7.71 -18.58
C THR A 11 7.05 7.95 -19.57
N CYS A 12 6.91 8.90 -20.51
CA CYS A 12 7.92 9.19 -21.54
C CYS A 12 8.91 10.31 -21.15
N ASN A 13 8.76 10.95 -20.00
CA ASN A 13 9.65 12.00 -19.52
C ASN A 13 10.19 11.70 -18.12
N ARG A 14 11.28 12.37 -17.75
CA ARG A 14 11.76 12.37 -16.36
C ARG A 14 10.70 12.98 -15.45
N SER A 15 10.06 12.15 -14.65
CA SER A 15 8.92 12.51 -13.79
C SER A 15 9.21 12.20 -12.32
N LEU A 16 8.48 12.85 -11.43
CA LEU A 16 8.42 12.48 -10.03
C LEU A 16 7.20 11.57 -9.83
N TYR A 17 7.43 10.36 -9.34
CA TYR A 17 6.38 9.44 -8.92
C TYR A 17 6.28 9.43 -7.41
N VAL A 18 5.13 9.79 -6.86
CA VAL A 18 4.84 9.76 -5.43
C VAL A 18 3.99 8.52 -5.17
N LEU A 19 4.56 7.50 -4.54
CA LEU A 19 3.89 6.22 -4.32
C LEU A 19 3.36 6.13 -2.89
N GLY A 20 2.12 5.69 -2.76
CA GLY A 20 1.47 5.39 -1.48
C GLY A 20 0.91 3.99 -1.44
N ALA A 21 0.20 3.64 -0.36
CA ALA A 21 -0.25 2.28 -0.08
C ALA A 21 -1.05 1.64 -1.24
N GLY A 22 -1.84 2.44 -1.98
CA GLY A 22 -2.57 1.96 -3.15
C GLY A 22 -1.69 1.52 -4.33
N ALA A 23 -0.39 1.85 -4.32
CA ALA A 23 0.58 1.31 -5.28
C ALA A 23 0.96 -0.15 -4.93
N SER A 24 0.78 -0.57 -3.68
CA SER A 24 1.07 -1.92 -3.21
C SER A 24 -0.15 -2.82 -3.17
N ASP A 25 -1.37 -2.28 -3.25
CA ASP A 25 -2.59 -3.09 -3.33
C ASP A 25 -2.57 -4.01 -4.57
N PRO A 26 -2.95 -5.30 -4.44
CA PRO A 26 -3.41 -6.00 -3.24
C PRO A 26 -2.30 -6.83 -2.54
N GLU A 27 -1.03 -6.61 -2.86
CA GLU A 27 0.09 -7.43 -2.38
C GLU A 27 0.35 -7.30 -0.89
N ILE A 28 -0.01 -6.14 -0.32
CA ILE A 28 0.10 -5.83 1.10
C ILE A 28 -1.30 -5.49 1.62
N GLU A 29 -1.67 -6.06 2.76
CA GLU A 29 -2.96 -5.79 3.40
C GLU A 29 -2.93 -4.45 4.14
N PHE A 30 -3.96 -3.63 3.93
CA PHE A 30 -4.11 -2.32 4.57
C PHE A 30 -5.46 -2.18 5.28
N GLY A 31 -5.56 -1.19 6.17
CA GLY A 31 -6.81 -0.84 6.87
C GLY A 31 -7.39 -1.99 7.69
N ASP A 32 -8.70 -2.22 7.55
CA ASP A 32 -9.42 -3.23 8.33
C ASP A 32 -8.90 -4.65 8.13
N LYS A 33 -8.38 -4.96 6.93
CA LYS A 33 -7.78 -6.28 6.65
C LYS A 33 -6.53 -6.49 7.49
N LEU A 34 -5.64 -5.50 7.54
CA LEU A 34 -4.43 -5.54 8.37
C LEU A 34 -4.79 -5.73 9.85
N ALA A 35 -5.74 -4.94 10.36
CA ALA A 35 -6.19 -5.07 11.75
C ALA A 35 -6.79 -6.44 12.05
N THR A 36 -7.61 -6.98 11.15
CA THR A 36 -8.21 -8.32 11.26
C THR A 36 -7.13 -9.41 11.27
N THR A 37 -6.14 -9.30 10.40
CA THR A 37 -5.04 -10.27 10.30
C THR A 37 -4.16 -10.23 11.56
N VAL A 38 -3.85 -9.04 12.10
CA VAL A 38 -3.13 -8.91 13.38
C VAL A 38 -3.88 -9.59 14.52
N ARG A 39 -5.19 -9.32 14.66
CA ARG A 39 -6.03 -9.95 15.68
C ARG A 39 -6.07 -11.47 15.55
N ARG A 40 -6.19 -11.97 14.32
CA ARG A 40 -6.15 -13.41 14.03
C ARG A 40 -4.82 -14.02 14.47
N HIS A 41 -3.69 -13.40 14.13
CA HIS A 41 -2.38 -13.88 14.56
C HIS A 41 -2.23 -13.92 16.08
N PHE A 42 -2.75 -12.91 16.79
CA PHE A 42 -2.70 -12.88 18.25
C PHE A 42 -3.57 -13.99 18.86
N TRP A 43 -4.77 -14.19 18.33
CA TRP A 43 -5.66 -15.28 18.74
C TRP A 43 -5.02 -16.65 18.52
N ASP A 44 -4.50 -16.90 17.32
CA ASP A 44 -3.90 -18.17 16.92
C ASP A 44 -2.61 -18.49 17.67
N ASN A 45 -1.95 -17.47 18.27
CA ASN A 45 -0.79 -17.67 19.13
C ASN A 45 -1.15 -18.44 20.43
N GLY A 46 -2.39 -18.28 20.92
CA GLY A 46 -2.89 -19.02 22.09
C GLY A 46 -2.29 -18.63 23.44
N ILE A 47 -1.41 -17.63 23.50
CA ILE A 47 -0.80 -17.13 24.74
C ILE A 47 -1.33 -15.73 25.02
N PHE A 48 -2.14 -15.61 26.07
CA PHE A 48 -2.74 -14.35 26.49
C PHE A 48 -2.09 -13.82 27.76
N PRO A 49 -1.73 -12.52 27.82
CA PRO A 49 -1.27 -11.91 29.06
C PRO A 49 -2.35 -11.97 30.15
N ALA A 50 -1.92 -12.03 31.41
CA ALA A 50 -2.83 -12.04 32.55
C ALA A 50 -3.49 -10.66 32.83
N SER A 51 -2.98 -9.60 32.21
CA SER A 51 -3.44 -8.22 32.41
C SER A 51 -3.56 -7.47 31.09
N ILE A 52 -4.40 -6.44 31.10
CA ILE A 52 -4.52 -5.46 30.00
C ILE A 52 -3.15 -4.86 29.69
N GLN A 53 -2.88 -4.71 28.40
CA GLN A 53 -1.63 -4.18 27.86
C GLN A 53 -1.80 -2.70 27.50
N PRO A 54 -0.85 -1.84 27.87
CA PRO A 54 -0.96 -0.41 27.62
C PRO A 54 -1.07 -0.12 26.11
N PRO A 55 -1.77 0.94 25.70
CA PRO A 55 -1.80 1.36 24.31
C PRO A 55 -0.44 1.90 23.89
N SER A 56 -0.06 1.66 22.63
CA SER A 56 1.03 2.36 21.94
C SER A 56 0.48 3.11 20.73
N PRO A 57 1.19 4.11 20.18
CA PRO A 57 0.73 4.82 19.00
C PRO A 57 0.38 3.89 17.83
N LEU A 58 1.23 2.89 17.53
CA LEU A 58 0.95 1.91 16.48
C LEU A 58 -0.23 1.01 16.84
N LYS A 59 -0.28 0.46 18.07
CA LYS A 59 -1.39 -0.39 18.53
C LYS A 59 -2.72 0.33 18.38
N SER A 60 -2.79 1.59 18.82
CA SER A 60 -3.98 2.42 18.71
C SER A 60 -4.33 2.78 17.27
N ALA A 61 -3.34 2.93 16.39
CA ALA A 61 -3.57 3.22 14.98
C ALA A 61 -4.11 2.00 14.21
N ILE A 62 -3.58 0.80 14.49
CA ILE A 62 -3.90 -0.45 13.79
C ILE A 62 -5.15 -1.12 14.37
N LEU A 63 -5.23 -1.29 15.68
CA LEU A 63 -6.33 -1.99 16.36
C LEU A 63 -7.48 -1.03 16.72
N LYS A 64 -7.75 -0.02 15.88
CA LYS A 64 -8.92 0.84 16.09
C LYS A 64 -10.18 -0.04 16.20
N PRO A 65 -11.14 0.31 17.08
CA PRO A 65 -12.37 -0.47 17.23
C PRO A 65 -13.11 -0.50 15.90
N ILE A 66 -13.19 -1.68 15.28
CA ILE A 66 -14.04 -1.88 14.10
C ILE A 66 -15.45 -2.14 14.64
N ARG A 67 -16.46 -1.50 14.04
CA ARG A 67 -17.84 -1.83 14.37
C ARG A 67 -18.13 -3.26 13.90
N THR A 68 -18.27 -4.15 14.89
CA THR A 68 -18.95 -5.46 14.86
C THR A 68 -18.39 -6.53 13.92
N PHE A 69 -17.53 -7.39 14.48
CA PHE A 69 -17.60 -8.84 14.24
C PHE A 69 -17.70 -9.52 15.62
N GLU A 70 -18.92 -9.92 16.00
CA GLU A 70 -19.10 -10.89 17.08
C GLU A 70 -18.72 -12.26 16.49
N GLN A 71 -17.62 -12.85 16.96
CA GLN A 71 -17.35 -14.25 16.68
C GLN A 71 -18.33 -15.09 17.52
N ASN A 72 -19.29 -15.72 16.86
CA ASN A 72 -20.35 -16.51 17.48
C ASN A 72 -19.89 -17.70 18.35
N ASP A 73 -18.59 -18.00 18.37
CA ASP A 73 -18.00 -19.16 19.06
C ASP A 73 -17.08 -18.81 20.25
N CYS A 74 -16.97 -17.53 20.65
CA CYS A 74 -16.14 -17.13 21.79
C CYS A 74 -16.75 -16.00 22.64
N ILE A 75 -16.56 -16.11 23.97
CA ILE A 75 -17.00 -15.12 24.97
C ILE A 75 -16.14 -13.84 24.92
N ILE A 76 -14.92 -13.93 24.37
CA ILE A 76 -13.99 -12.80 24.30
C ILE A 76 -14.42 -11.83 23.19
N THR A 77 -14.74 -10.61 23.60
CA THR A 77 -15.04 -9.51 22.68
C THR A 77 -13.77 -9.05 21.96
N GLN A 78 -13.90 -8.48 20.75
CA GLN A 78 -12.75 -7.89 20.04
C GLN A 78 -12.02 -6.84 20.87
N ARG A 79 -12.76 -6.09 21.69
CA ARG A 79 -12.20 -5.10 22.59
C ARG A 79 -11.29 -5.72 23.64
N GLU A 80 -11.73 -6.82 24.27
CA GLU A 80 -10.90 -7.56 25.23
C GLU A 80 -9.65 -8.13 24.55
N LEU A 81 -9.78 -8.65 23.32
CA LEU A 81 -8.62 -9.13 22.55
C LEU A 81 -7.62 -7.99 22.27
N ASP A 82 -8.10 -6.82 21.84
CA ASP A 82 -7.28 -5.64 21.59
C ASP A 82 -6.60 -5.15 22.88
N ASP A 83 -7.34 -5.11 23.99
CA ASP A 83 -6.82 -4.73 25.31
C ASP A 83 -5.71 -5.69 25.78
N LEU A 84 -5.85 -6.99 25.51
CA LEU A 84 -4.86 -8.01 25.85
C LEU A 84 -3.66 -8.07 24.89
N THR A 85 -3.76 -7.54 23.68
CA THR A 85 -2.68 -7.63 22.68
C THR A 85 -1.48 -6.74 23.08
N PRO A 86 -0.26 -7.27 23.26
CA PRO A 86 0.91 -6.44 23.57
C PRO A 86 1.32 -5.53 22.39
N PRO A 87 1.73 -4.27 22.66
CA PRO A 87 2.25 -3.36 21.63
C PRO A 87 3.36 -3.97 20.76
N GLU A 88 4.28 -4.70 21.39
CA GLU A 88 5.41 -5.32 20.75
C GLU A 88 5.00 -6.43 19.77
N PHE A 89 3.92 -7.15 20.10
CA PHE A 89 3.32 -8.13 19.20
C PHE A 89 2.82 -7.46 17.92
N VAL A 90 2.09 -6.34 18.07
CA VAL A 90 1.58 -5.55 16.93
C VAL A 90 2.74 -5.06 16.07
N GLU A 91 3.80 -4.52 16.65
CA GLU A 91 4.99 -4.05 15.93
C GLU A 91 5.60 -5.15 15.05
N VAL A 92 5.87 -6.33 15.60
CA VAL A 92 6.51 -7.43 14.86
C VAL A 92 5.57 -7.96 13.77
N ILE A 93 4.29 -8.19 14.08
CA ILE A 93 3.33 -8.70 13.09
C ILE A 93 3.11 -7.70 11.97
N VAL A 94 2.94 -6.41 12.27
CA VAL A 94 2.81 -5.37 11.23
C VAL A 94 4.07 -5.33 10.36
N ALA A 95 5.27 -5.40 10.95
CA ALA A 95 6.50 -5.46 10.18
C ALA A 95 6.56 -6.68 9.23
N GLN A 96 6.09 -7.84 9.69
CA GLN A 96 6.00 -9.05 8.87
C GLN A 96 4.94 -8.94 7.77
N LEU A 97 3.78 -8.36 8.05
CA LEU A 97 2.69 -8.23 7.07
C LEU A 97 2.98 -7.16 6.02
N LEU A 98 3.72 -6.12 6.38
CA LEU A 98 4.13 -5.07 5.46
C LEU A 98 5.33 -5.48 4.60
N THR A 99 6.09 -6.53 4.95
CA THR A 99 7.29 -6.92 4.18
C THR A 99 7.23 -8.33 3.66
N ARG A 100 7.77 -8.54 2.45
CA ARG A 100 7.83 -9.87 1.83
C ARG A 100 9.25 -10.42 1.84
N ILE A 101 9.35 -11.76 1.91
CA ILE A 101 10.61 -12.50 1.74
C ILE A 101 10.60 -13.37 0.48
N ASP A 102 9.46 -13.53 -0.18
CA ASP A 102 9.26 -14.48 -1.28
C ASP A 102 9.86 -14.04 -2.62
N GLY A 103 10.56 -12.90 -2.65
CA GLY A 103 11.27 -12.39 -3.84
C GLY A 103 10.35 -12.07 -5.02
N ILE A 104 9.03 -12.03 -4.81
CA ILE A 104 8.08 -11.72 -5.87
C ILE A 104 8.24 -10.25 -6.26
N PHE A 105 8.41 -9.98 -7.56
CA PHE A 105 8.41 -8.63 -8.11
C PHE A 105 7.05 -8.31 -8.76
N PRO A 106 6.13 -7.66 -8.03
CA PRO A 106 4.79 -7.43 -8.52
C PRO A 106 4.75 -6.49 -9.73
N ILE A 107 3.81 -6.74 -10.65
CA ILE A 107 3.72 -6.04 -11.93
C ILE A 107 3.56 -4.52 -11.79
N GLN A 108 2.92 -4.08 -10.71
CA GLN A 108 2.69 -2.68 -10.42
C GLN A 108 3.92 -1.91 -9.94
N TYR A 109 5.01 -2.61 -9.61
CA TYR A 109 6.33 -2.01 -9.45
C TYR A 109 7.21 -2.28 -10.68
N ARG A 110 7.13 -3.48 -11.26
CA ARG A 110 7.87 -3.82 -12.49
C ARG A 110 7.54 -2.92 -13.68
N ILE A 111 6.35 -2.34 -13.71
CA ILE A 111 5.96 -1.42 -14.80
C ILE A 111 6.89 -0.22 -14.94
N PHE A 112 7.56 0.22 -13.85
CA PHE A 112 8.52 1.32 -13.90
C PHE A 112 9.71 1.02 -14.82
N ASP A 113 10.07 -0.26 -15.02
CA ASP A 113 11.13 -0.65 -15.95
C ASP A 113 10.83 -0.22 -17.40
N LEU A 114 9.56 0.03 -17.75
CA LEU A 114 9.15 0.54 -19.06
C LEU A 114 9.17 2.07 -19.15
N PHE A 115 9.35 2.78 -18.05
CA PHE A 115 9.26 4.24 -18.00
C PHE A 115 10.63 4.91 -18.20
N TYR A 116 10.60 6.19 -18.53
CA TYR A 116 11.79 7.03 -18.64
C TYR A 116 12.49 7.16 -17.27
N PRO A 117 13.83 7.20 -17.20
CA PRO A 117 14.59 7.41 -15.96
C PRO A 117 14.08 8.57 -15.11
N SER A 118 13.59 8.26 -13.91
CA SER A 118 12.73 9.14 -13.09
C SER A 118 13.07 9.06 -11.60
N VAL A 119 12.44 9.90 -10.78
CA VAL A 119 12.55 9.85 -9.32
C VAL A 119 11.28 9.23 -8.75
N ILE A 120 11.44 8.26 -7.86
CA ILE A 120 10.35 7.58 -7.16
C ILE A 120 10.45 7.96 -5.69
N PHE A 121 9.52 8.77 -5.21
CA PHE A 121 9.37 9.16 -3.82
C PHE A 121 8.35 8.21 -3.17
N ASN A 122 8.86 7.14 -2.57
CA ASN A 122 8.09 5.99 -2.13
C ASN A 122 7.77 6.07 -0.63
N PHE A 123 6.51 6.34 -0.29
CA PHE A 123 6.03 6.33 1.08
C PHE A 123 5.75 4.93 1.62
N ASN A 124 5.81 3.90 0.77
CA ASN A 124 5.60 2.53 1.21
C ASN A 124 6.86 1.96 1.86
N VAL A 125 6.67 1.29 3.00
CA VAL A 125 7.74 0.68 3.81
C VAL A 125 7.94 -0.81 3.51
N ASP A 126 7.29 -1.30 2.45
CA ASP A 126 7.17 -2.72 2.10
C ASP A 126 8.35 -3.32 1.32
N ASN A 127 9.27 -2.45 0.90
CA ASN A 127 10.45 -2.76 0.07
C ASN A 127 10.15 -3.28 -1.34
N LEU A 128 8.90 -3.19 -1.83
CA LEU A 128 8.57 -3.66 -3.18
C LEU A 128 9.29 -2.83 -4.27
N ALA A 129 9.58 -1.56 -3.98
CA ALA A 129 10.31 -0.68 -4.89
C ALA A 129 11.82 -1.02 -5.01
N ASP A 130 12.42 -1.79 -4.08
CA ASP A 130 13.86 -2.11 -4.13
C ASP A 130 14.27 -2.94 -5.36
N GLN A 131 13.29 -3.55 -6.02
CA GLN A 131 13.51 -4.36 -7.23
C GLN A 131 13.36 -3.57 -8.55
N ILE A 132 12.99 -2.29 -8.49
CA ILE A 132 12.88 -1.43 -9.68
C ILE A 132 14.28 -1.18 -10.29
N ASP A 133 14.35 -1.12 -11.62
CA ASP A 133 15.59 -0.81 -12.35
C ASP A 133 16.33 0.43 -11.80
N SER A 134 17.65 0.28 -11.60
CA SER A 134 18.56 1.29 -11.07
C SER A 134 18.64 2.61 -11.86
N LYS A 135 18.09 2.68 -13.08
CA LYS A 135 17.92 3.94 -13.82
C LYS A 135 16.98 4.91 -13.09
N HIS A 136 16.14 4.42 -12.19
CA HIS A 136 15.31 5.22 -11.31
C HIS A 136 16.04 5.54 -10.02
N GLU A 137 15.87 6.77 -9.55
CA GLU A 137 16.30 7.15 -8.21
C GLU A 137 15.15 6.95 -7.24
N ILE A 138 15.32 6.10 -6.22
CA ILE A 138 14.27 5.78 -5.25
C ILE A 138 14.61 6.42 -3.91
N LEU A 139 13.65 7.18 -3.39
CA LEU A 139 13.76 7.94 -2.14
C LEU A 139 12.67 7.45 -1.18
N TYR A 140 13.06 7.16 0.06
CA TYR A 140 12.18 6.56 1.08
C TYR A 140 11.93 7.54 2.23
N PRO A 141 11.00 8.51 2.10
CA PRO A 141 10.68 9.46 3.16
C PRO A 141 10.26 8.78 4.48
N HIS A 142 9.55 7.65 4.39
CA HIS A 142 9.08 6.88 5.55
C HIS A 142 10.02 5.72 5.94
N MET A 143 11.24 5.75 5.40
CA MET A 143 12.26 4.71 5.55
C MET A 143 11.77 3.32 5.10
N LYS A 144 12.40 2.26 5.61
CA LYS A 144 12.18 0.87 5.18
C LYS A 144 12.19 -0.08 6.37
N ILE A 145 11.41 -1.14 6.27
CA ILE A 145 11.45 -2.24 7.24
C ILE A 145 12.41 -3.30 6.71
N ASN A 146 13.38 -3.74 7.51
CA ASN A 146 14.28 -4.82 7.07
C ASN A 146 13.54 -6.18 7.13
N PRO A 147 13.26 -6.83 5.98
CA PRO A 147 12.51 -8.09 5.95
C PRO A 147 13.27 -9.23 6.65
N LEU A 148 14.61 -9.22 6.59
CA LEU A 148 15.42 -10.26 7.24
C LEU A 148 15.33 -10.19 8.76
N VAL A 149 15.14 -8.99 9.32
CA VAL A 149 14.92 -8.79 10.75
C VAL A 149 13.49 -9.19 11.12
N ALA A 150 12.49 -8.65 10.42
CA ALA A 150 11.07 -8.90 10.68
C ALA A 150 10.72 -10.41 10.64
N HIS A 151 11.29 -11.13 9.68
CA HIS A 151 11.07 -12.57 9.48
C HIS A 151 12.13 -13.47 10.14
N SER A 152 13.03 -12.92 10.96
CA SER A 152 14.10 -13.71 11.59
C SER A 152 13.55 -14.76 12.57
N THR A 153 14.31 -15.84 12.77
CA THR A 153 13.98 -16.88 13.75
C THR A 153 13.87 -16.34 15.19
N ILE A 154 14.60 -15.26 15.50
CA ILE A 154 14.51 -14.57 16.79
C ILE A 154 13.15 -13.90 16.94
N MET A 155 12.67 -13.18 15.91
CA MET A 155 11.33 -12.57 15.94
C MET A 155 10.23 -13.63 16.00
N GLN A 156 10.36 -14.73 15.26
CA GLN A 156 9.40 -15.83 15.32
C GLN A 156 9.33 -16.46 16.72
N LYS A 157 10.48 -16.65 17.38
CA LYS A 157 10.51 -17.11 18.78
C LYS A 157 9.90 -16.07 19.74
N ALA A 158 10.15 -14.78 19.51
CA ALA A 158 9.58 -13.72 20.33
C ALA A 158 8.05 -13.73 20.25
N LEU A 159 7.47 -13.89 19.05
CA LEU A 159 6.04 -14.05 18.84
C LEU A 159 5.50 -15.32 19.52
N ASN A 160 6.09 -16.49 19.24
CA ASN A 160 5.60 -17.78 19.75
C ASN A 160 5.61 -17.89 21.27
N TRP A 161 6.45 -17.12 21.96
CA TRP A 161 6.57 -17.17 23.42
C TRP A 161 6.14 -15.88 24.10
N MET A 162 5.66 -14.88 23.34
CA MET A 162 5.35 -13.54 23.85
C MET A 162 6.52 -12.91 24.63
N LYS A 163 7.76 -13.21 24.20
CA LYS A 163 9.01 -12.77 24.86
C LYS A 163 9.64 -11.63 24.07
N PHE A 164 9.08 -10.45 24.22
CA PHE A 164 9.56 -9.25 23.54
C PHE A 164 10.60 -8.48 24.36
N HIS A 165 11.60 -7.94 23.68
CA HIS A 165 12.51 -6.98 24.29
C HIS A 165 11.82 -5.62 24.39
N LYS A 166 12.04 -4.86 25.48
CA LYS A 166 11.40 -3.54 25.72
C LYS A 166 11.64 -2.51 24.61
N HIS A 167 12.61 -2.76 23.73
CA HIS A 167 13.03 -1.85 22.66
C HIS A 167 12.80 -2.43 21.26
N ILE A 168 11.96 -3.44 21.11
CA ILE A 168 11.74 -4.10 19.81
C ILE A 168 11.30 -3.14 18.71
N GLY A 169 10.52 -2.10 19.05
CA GLY A 169 10.09 -1.07 18.09
C GLY A 169 11.25 -0.26 17.49
N GLN A 170 12.42 -0.22 18.16
CA GLN A 170 13.63 0.41 17.63
C GLN A 170 14.33 -0.43 16.55
N LEU A 171 14.02 -1.73 16.48
CA LEU A 171 14.54 -2.61 15.43
C LEU A 171 13.86 -2.36 14.07
N PHE A 172 12.74 -1.62 14.07
CA PHE A 172 12.00 -1.25 12.86
C PHE A 172 11.99 0.28 12.73
N PRO A 173 13.04 0.87 12.14
CA PRO A 173 13.18 2.32 11.99
C PRO A 173 12.38 2.80 10.77
N TYR A 174 11.05 2.68 10.81
CA TYR A 174 10.14 3.18 9.79
C TYR A 174 9.14 4.18 10.36
N TRP A 175 8.59 5.03 9.49
CA TRP A 175 7.54 5.96 9.89
C TRP A 175 6.24 5.19 10.12
N ARG A 176 5.71 5.29 11.34
CA ARG A 176 4.44 4.64 11.74
C ARG A 176 3.27 5.43 11.16
N PRO A 177 2.07 4.84 11.04
CA PRO A 177 0.85 5.55 10.63
C PRO A 177 0.37 6.50 11.75
N VAL A 178 1.18 7.52 12.03
CA VAL A 178 0.98 8.60 12.99
C VAL A 178 1.34 9.91 12.30
N PRO A 179 0.75 11.05 12.73
CA PRO A 179 1.02 12.34 12.11
C PRO A 179 2.51 12.67 12.01
N GLU A 180 2.92 13.17 10.85
CA GLU A 180 4.30 13.58 10.58
C GLU A 180 4.80 14.63 11.57
N SER A 181 6.04 14.45 12.05
CA SER A 181 6.74 15.52 12.76
C SER A 181 7.41 16.46 11.76
N GLN A 182 7.49 17.75 12.07
CA GLN A 182 8.23 18.75 11.28
C GLN A 182 9.69 18.37 11.01
N SER A 183 10.30 17.50 11.82
CA SER A 183 11.67 17.05 11.57
C SER A 183 11.81 16.14 10.33
N ILE A 184 10.71 15.54 9.84
CA ILE A 184 10.75 14.59 8.71
C ILE A 184 11.27 15.26 7.44
N ILE A 185 10.94 16.53 7.20
CA ILE A 185 11.36 17.28 6.01
C ILE A 185 12.84 17.70 6.02
N ALA A 186 13.52 17.48 7.16
CA ALA A 186 14.96 17.65 7.31
C ALA A 186 15.75 16.35 7.05
N THR A 187 15.07 15.26 6.70
CA THR A 187 15.73 14.00 6.35
C THR A 187 16.25 14.02 4.90
N GLU A 188 17.25 13.18 4.63
CA GLU A 188 17.93 13.14 3.33
C GLU A 188 16.97 12.96 2.13
N PRO A 189 15.92 12.09 2.17
CA PRO A 189 14.98 11.96 1.06
C PRO A 189 14.34 13.30 0.63
N TYR A 190 14.02 14.18 1.58
CA TYR A 190 13.38 15.47 1.30
C TYR A 190 14.39 16.48 0.77
N HIS A 191 15.60 16.53 1.33
CA HIS A 191 16.69 17.35 0.81
C HIS A 191 17.01 16.95 -0.64
N ARG A 192 17.14 15.65 -0.89
CA ARG A 192 17.41 15.12 -2.21
C ARG A 192 16.29 15.46 -3.19
N LEU A 193 15.02 15.31 -2.80
CA LEU A 193 13.88 15.67 -3.63
C LEU A 193 13.91 17.16 -4.03
N LYS A 194 14.15 18.07 -3.08
CA LYS A 194 14.26 19.52 -3.34
C LYS A 194 15.34 19.82 -4.39
N ASN A 195 16.48 19.13 -4.31
CA ASN A 195 17.61 19.32 -5.24
C ASN A 195 17.27 18.86 -6.67
N VAL A 196 16.59 17.72 -6.83
CA VAL A 196 16.31 17.14 -8.14
C VAL A 196 15.01 17.66 -8.78
N PHE A 197 14.12 18.29 -8.01
CA PHE A 197 12.77 18.66 -8.44
C PHE A 197 12.73 19.51 -9.71
N SER A 198 13.67 20.44 -9.91
CA SER A 198 13.70 21.28 -11.12
C SER A 198 13.79 20.47 -12.42
N SER A 199 14.47 19.33 -12.38
CA SER A 199 14.71 18.47 -13.54
C SER A 199 13.49 17.62 -13.94
N MET A 200 12.47 17.55 -13.08
CA MET A 200 11.23 16.80 -13.34
C MET A 200 10.33 17.57 -14.31
N ARG A 201 9.61 16.85 -15.17
CA ARG A 201 8.60 17.42 -16.09
C ARG A 201 7.19 17.34 -15.52
N CYS A 202 6.89 16.23 -14.85
CA CYS A 202 5.56 15.94 -14.30
C CYS A 202 5.69 15.40 -12.87
N VAL A 203 4.62 15.54 -12.10
CA VAL A 203 4.42 14.88 -10.80
C VAL A 203 3.25 13.92 -10.95
N CYS A 204 3.44 12.66 -10.61
CA CYS A 204 2.43 11.60 -10.69
C CYS A 204 2.25 10.97 -9.31
N LEU A 205 1.07 11.14 -8.70
CA LEU A 205 0.73 10.53 -7.42
C LEU A 205 -0.03 9.23 -7.69
N ILE A 206 0.47 8.12 -7.15
CA ILE A 206 -0.05 6.79 -7.41
C ILE A 206 -0.46 6.15 -6.09
N GLY A 207 -1.76 5.94 -5.91
CA GLY A 207 -2.29 5.26 -4.72
C GLY A 207 -1.97 5.94 -3.39
N TYR A 208 -1.62 7.23 -3.42
CA TYR A 208 -1.27 8.00 -2.24
C TYR A 208 -2.35 9.04 -1.94
N SER A 209 -2.64 9.25 -0.66
CA SER A 209 -3.65 10.20 -0.18
C SER A 209 -3.11 11.17 0.87
N PHE A 210 -1.81 11.11 1.19
CA PHE A 210 -1.21 11.81 2.34
C PHE A 210 -1.86 11.44 3.69
N GLY A 211 -2.49 10.27 3.77
CA GLY A 211 -3.31 9.91 4.93
C GLY A 211 -4.45 10.89 5.17
N ALA A 212 -5.04 11.49 4.13
CA ALA A 212 -6.19 12.38 4.29
C ALA A 212 -7.44 11.63 4.78
N TRP A 213 -8.09 12.17 5.81
CA TRP A 213 -9.36 11.71 6.38
C TRP A 213 -10.23 12.91 6.78
N SER A 214 -11.45 12.67 7.31
CA SER A 214 -12.43 13.73 7.58
C SER A 214 -11.98 14.79 8.60
N GLY A 215 -10.94 14.54 9.39
CA GLY A 215 -10.42 15.46 10.40
C GLY A 215 -8.96 15.86 10.23
N GLY A 216 -8.30 15.53 9.12
CA GLY A 216 -6.92 15.93 8.89
C GLY A 216 -6.18 15.17 7.79
N ILE A 217 -4.87 15.41 7.74
CA ILE A 217 -3.90 14.78 6.83
C ILE A 217 -2.77 14.29 7.74
N ASP A 218 -2.53 12.98 7.76
CA ASP A 218 -1.46 12.41 8.61
C ASP A 218 -0.08 12.80 8.08
N ASP A 219 0.09 12.91 6.76
CA ASP A 219 1.33 13.30 6.10
C ASP A 219 1.35 14.78 5.70
N ALA A 220 0.98 15.66 6.63
CA ALA A 220 0.80 17.09 6.38
C ALA A 220 2.11 17.79 5.94
N GLU A 221 3.24 17.42 6.54
CA GLU A 221 4.55 18.02 6.25
C GLU A 221 5.03 17.65 4.84
N SER A 222 4.82 16.39 4.45
CA SER A 222 5.02 15.91 3.08
C SER A 222 4.13 16.59 2.07
N PHE A 223 2.85 16.75 2.40
CA PHE A 223 1.88 17.46 1.56
C PHE A 223 2.29 18.92 1.34
N GLU A 224 2.61 19.64 2.41
CA GLU A 224 3.03 21.04 2.34
C GLU A 224 4.30 21.18 1.52
N MET A 225 5.33 20.36 1.78
CA MET A 225 6.59 20.42 1.04
C MET A 225 6.41 20.16 -0.47
N ILE A 226 5.63 19.14 -0.84
CA ILE A 226 5.39 18.81 -2.27
C ILE A 226 4.59 19.92 -2.95
N THR A 227 3.54 20.44 -2.30
CA THR A 227 2.74 21.53 -2.86
C THR A 227 3.55 22.82 -2.97
N ASP A 228 4.44 23.11 -2.02
CA ASP A 228 5.40 24.21 -2.10
C ASP A 228 6.33 24.11 -3.30
N LEU A 229 6.90 22.93 -3.53
CA LEU A 229 7.77 22.70 -4.68
C LEU A 229 7.02 22.95 -5.99
N ILE A 230 5.79 22.43 -6.10
CA ILE A 230 4.96 22.60 -7.29
C ILE A 230 4.58 24.08 -7.48
N ARG A 231 4.19 24.80 -6.43
CA ARG A 231 3.88 26.24 -6.51
C ARG A 231 5.07 27.05 -7.01
N ARG A 232 6.27 26.77 -6.51
CA ARG A 232 7.50 27.50 -6.88
C ARG A 232 7.98 27.15 -8.29
N LYS A 233 7.79 25.89 -8.72
CA LYS A 233 8.17 25.40 -10.04
C LYS A 233 7.02 24.57 -10.62
N PRO A 234 6.00 25.21 -11.24
CA PRO A 234 4.80 24.53 -11.72
C PRO A 234 5.11 23.32 -12.60
N LYS A 235 4.46 22.20 -12.30
CA LYS A 235 4.55 20.93 -13.05
C LYS A 235 3.14 20.43 -13.35
N THR A 236 2.97 19.68 -14.44
CA THR A 236 1.74 18.90 -14.61
C THR A 236 1.62 17.90 -13.46
N VAL A 237 0.46 17.89 -12.79
CA VAL A 237 0.16 16.95 -11.71
C VAL A 237 -0.88 15.95 -12.18
N VAL A 238 -0.57 14.66 -12.04
CA VAL A 238 -1.46 13.54 -12.36
C VAL A 238 -1.71 12.71 -11.10
N VAL A 239 -2.97 12.43 -10.79
CA VAL A 239 -3.38 11.56 -9.69
C VAL A 239 -3.96 10.28 -10.27
N ILE A 240 -3.36 9.14 -9.92
CA ILE A 240 -3.83 7.80 -10.23
C ILE A 240 -4.33 7.17 -8.94
N ASN A 241 -5.65 7.10 -8.81
CA ASN A 241 -6.31 6.59 -7.62
C ASN A 241 -7.74 6.15 -8.00
N PRO A 242 -8.32 5.09 -7.42
CA PRO A 242 -9.71 4.72 -7.67
C PRO A 242 -10.72 5.85 -7.36
N HIS A 243 -10.42 6.69 -6.38
CA HIS A 243 -11.26 7.81 -5.94
C HIS A 243 -10.45 9.12 -5.86
N PRO A 244 -10.03 9.68 -7.01
CA PRO A 244 -9.02 10.74 -7.04
C PRO A 244 -9.57 12.12 -6.65
N ASN A 245 -10.90 12.31 -6.66
CA ASN A 245 -11.53 13.64 -6.60
C ASN A 245 -11.17 14.43 -5.34
N ASN A 246 -11.19 13.81 -4.15
CA ASN A 246 -10.91 14.51 -2.89
C ASN A 246 -9.47 15.04 -2.86
N LEU A 247 -8.52 14.18 -3.25
CA LEU A 247 -7.12 14.55 -3.33
C LEU A 247 -6.87 15.60 -4.43
N ALA A 248 -7.53 15.47 -5.58
CA ALA A 248 -7.42 16.44 -6.66
C ALA A 248 -7.89 17.83 -6.20
N THR A 249 -9.08 17.94 -5.60
CA THR A 249 -9.60 19.20 -5.05
C THR A 249 -8.64 19.80 -4.02
N LEU A 250 -8.14 18.96 -3.10
CA LEU A 250 -7.19 19.38 -2.09
C LEU A 250 -5.90 19.94 -2.71
N LEU A 251 -5.32 19.22 -3.67
CA LEU A 251 -4.14 19.66 -4.41
C LEU A 251 -4.44 20.95 -5.16
N GLU A 252 -5.45 20.99 -6.04
CA GLU A 252 -5.83 22.16 -6.84
C GLU A 252 -6.01 23.42 -5.99
N SER A 253 -6.66 23.28 -4.82
CA SER A 253 -6.83 24.37 -3.87
C SER A 253 -5.52 24.89 -3.29
N SER A 254 -4.53 24.00 -3.11
CA SER A 254 -3.22 24.30 -2.52
C SER A 254 -2.22 24.84 -3.55
N ILE A 255 -2.18 24.25 -4.76
CA ILE A 255 -1.21 24.61 -5.81
C ILE A 255 -1.76 25.62 -6.83
N LYS A 256 -3.06 25.95 -6.79
CA LYS A 256 -3.74 26.91 -7.68
C LYS A 256 -3.58 26.60 -9.18
N GLN A 257 -3.55 25.33 -9.54
CA GLN A 257 -3.54 24.84 -10.91
C GLN A 257 -4.36 23.57 -11.04
N LYS A 258 -4.77 23.23 -12.27
CA LYS A 258 -5.53 22.01 -12.57
C LYS A 258 -4.73 20.75 -12.25
N VAL A 259 -5.40 19.75 -11.69
CA VAL A 259 -4.88 18.40 -11.46
C VAL A 259 -5.59 17.43 -12.40
N PHE A 260 -4.82 16.57 -13.04
CA PHE A 260 -5.36 15.56 -13.95
C PHE A 260 -5.57 14.25 -13.20
N CYS A 261 -6.71 13.61 -13.42
CA CYS A 261 -7.07 12.38 -12.71
C CYS A 261 -7.13 11.18 -13.66
N LEU A 262 -6.78 10.02 -13.13
CA LEU A 262 -7.03 8.69 -13.70
C LEU A 262 -7.72 7.88 -12.60
N SER A 263 -9.03 7.71 -12.75
CA SER A 263 -9.89 7.06 -11.76
C SER A 263 -9.83 5.54 -11.92
N CYS A 264 -8.72 4.93 -11.51
CA CYS A 264 -8.52 3.49 -11.65
C CYS A 264 -7.57 2.92 -10.58
N LYS A 265 -7.59 1.59 -10.44
CA LYS A 265 -6.65 0.88 -9.57
C LYS A 265 -5.29 0.73 -10.26
N TRP A 266 -4.22 1.04 -9.54
CA TRP A 266 -2.86 1.03 -10.09
C TRP A 266 -2.42 -0.35 -10.58
N ASN A 267 -2.72 -1.40 -9.83
CA ASN A 267 -2.41 -2.78 -10.23
C ASN A 267 -3.07 -3.20 -11.56
N ILE A 268 -4.29 -2.72 -11.84
CA ILE A 268 -5.00 -2.97 -13.09
C ILE A 268 -4.39 -2.14 -14.22
N LEU A 269 -4.12 -0.84 -13.98
CA LEU A 269 -3.47 0.03 -14.95
C LEU A 269 -2.07 -0.47 -15.33
N ALA A 270 -1.27 -0.90 -14.35
CA ALA A 270 0.05 -1.45 -14.60
C ALA A 270 -0.02 -2.71 -15.49
N LYS A 271 -0.97 -3.62 -15.23
CA LYS A 271 -1.21 -4.79 -16.11
C LYS A 271 -1.62 -4.35 -17.51
N PHE A 272 -2.52 -3.37 -17.65
CA PHE A 272 -2.99 -2.86 -18.94
C PHE A 272 -1.84 -2.28 -19.79
N ILE A 273 -0.89 -1.59 -19.16
CA ILE A 273 0.30 -1.07 -19.84
C ILE A 273 1.29 -2.20 -20.16
N ALA A 274 1.65 -3.01 -19.16
CA ALA A 274 2.69 -4.04 -19.29
C ALA A 274 2.35 -5.12 -20.32
N THR A 275 1.06 -5.44 -20.49
CA THR A 275 0.58 -6.43 -21.46
C THR A 275 0.45 -5.87 -22.88
N GLY A 276 0.77 -4.59 -23.10
CA GLY A 276 0.70 -3.93 -24.41
C GLY A 276 -0.71 -3.52 -24.84
N PHE A 277 -1.75 -3.79 -24.04
CA PHE A 277 -3.12 -3.40 -24.32
C PHE A 277 -3.28 -1.88 -24.43
N PHE A 278 -2.61 -1.10 -23.57
CA PHE A 278 -2.61 0.36 -23.69
C PHE A 278 -2.10 0.83 -25.06
N ARG A 279 -0.99 0.27 -25.54
CA ARG A 279 -0.41 0.63 -26.84
C ARG A 279 -1.37 0.28 -27.98
N LYS A 280 -1.98 -0.91 -27.95
CA LYS A 280 -2.98 -1.33 -28.93
C LYS A 280 -4.18 -0.37 -28.95
N ALA A 281 -4.75 -0.09 -27.77
CA ALA A 281 -5.87 0.83 -27.62
C ALA A 281 -5.53 2.22 -28.15
N TYR A 282 -4.34 2.75 -27.84
CA TYR A 282 -3.90 4.06 -28.31
C TYR A 282 -3.80 4.12 -29.85
N LEU A 283 -3.22 3.09 -30.49
CA LEU A 283 -3.09 3.02 -31.94
C LEU A 283 -4.46 2.88 -32.64
N GLU A 284 -5.31 1.97 -32.18
CA GLU A 284 -6.62 1.69 -32.79
C GLU A 284 -7.64 2.83 -32.56
N SER A 285 -7.47 3.58 -31.47
CA SER A 285 -8.32 4.74 -31.17
C SER A 285 -7.88 6.02 -31.86
N GLY A 286 -6.69 6.06 -32.47
CA GLY A 286 -6.07 7.31 -32.91
C GLY A 286 -5.84 8.30 -31.77
N GLY A 287 -5.61 7.80 -30.54
CA GLY A 287 -5.46 8.63 -29.34
C GLY A 287 -6.76 9.15 -28.73
N SER A 288 -7.93 8.70 -29.18
CA SER A 288 -9.23 9.09 -28.61
C SER A 288 -9.36 8.64 -27.15
N ILE A 289 -9.55 9.61 -26.24
CA ILE A 289 -9.67 9.38 -24.79
C ILE A 289 -10.82 8.42 -24.47
N ASP A 290 -11.99 8.63 -25.08
CA ASP A 290 -13.18 7.82 -24.82
C ASP A 290 -12.97 6.37 -25.23
N ARG A 291 -12.35 6.15 -26.40
CA ARG A 291 -12.03 4.81 -26.87
C ARG A 291 -10.99 4.13 -25.98
N ILE A 292 -9.88 4.80 -25.63
CA ILE A 292 -8.88 4.22 -24.72
C ILE A 292 -9.51 3.86 -23.37
N THR A 293 -10.42 4.70 -22.88
CA THR A 293 -11.19 4.44 -21.66
C THR A 293 -12.05 3.18 -21.79
N ASP A 294 -12.80 3.03 -22.88
CA ASP A 294 -13.60 1.81 -23.14
C ASP A 294 -12.72 0.55 -23.18
N TYR A 295 -11.56 0.60 -23.83
CA TYR A 295 -10.59 -0.50 -23.82
C TYR A 295 -10.11 -0.84 -22.41
N PHE A 296 -9.81 0.17 -21.59
CA PHE A 296 -9.39 -0.02 -20.21
C PHE A 296 -10.49 -0.66 -19.37
N LEU A 297 -11.74 -0.18 -19.48
CA LEU A 297 -12.87 -0.70 -18.71
C LEU A 297 -13.17 -2.16 -19.07
N ARG A 298 -13.13 -2.52 -20.36
CA ARG A 298 -13.28 -3.92 -20.79
C ARG A 298 -12.15 -4.81 -20.28
N PHE A 299 -10.92 -4.28 -20.22
CA PHE A 299 -9.79 -5.00 -19.66
C PHE A 299 -9.93 -5.22 -18.15
N GLU A 300 -10.40 -4.21 -17.42
CA GLU A 300 -10.71 -4.31 -15.99
C GLU A 300 -11.80 -5.38 -15.73
N GLU A 301 -12.88 -5.37 -16.50
CA GLU A 301 -13.95 -6.37 -16.43
C GLU A 301 -13.43 -7.79 -16.72
N LEU A 302 -12.58 -7.94 -17.74
CA LEU A 302 -11.95 -9.22 -18.05
C LEU A 302 -11.12 -9.77 -16.89
N LEU A 303 -10.32 -8.92 -16.22
CA LEU A 303 -9.55 -9.33 -15.06
C LEU A 303 -10.45 -9.72 -13.88
N HIS A 304 -11.53 -8.98 -13.65
CA HIS A 304 -12.50 -9.31 -12.60
C HIS A 304 -13.11 -10.69 -12.82
N ASN A 305 -13.55 -11.00 -14.04
CA ASN A 305 -14.11 -12.30 -14.41
C ASN A 305 -13.11 -13.46 -14.25
N ILE A 306 -11.82 -13.21 -14.46
CA ILE A 306 -10.76 -14.21 -14.24
C ILE A 306 -10.60 -14.49 -12.73
N ASP A 307 -10.61 -13.45 -11.91
CA ASP A 307 -10.43 -13.57 -10.47
C ASP A 307 -11.64 -14.27 -9.81
N GLU A 308 -12.87 -13.98 -10.24
CA GLU A 308 -14.08 -14.68 -9.79
C GLU A 308 -14.04 -16.18 -10.11
N LYS A 309 -13.64 -16.54 -11.34
CA LYS A 309 -13.51 -17.94 -11.75
C LYS A 309 -12.46 -18.69 -10.92
N LYS A 310 -11.33 -18.04 -10.62
CA LYS A 310 -10.29 -18.61 -9.74
C LYS A 310 -10.82 -18.81 -8.32
N ALA A 311 -11.54 -17.83 -7.78
CA ALA A 311 -12.13 -17.92 -6.44
C ALA A 311 -13.15 -19.06 -6.35
N SER A 312 -14.03 -19.19 -7.35
CA SER A 312 -15.02 -20.27 -7.44
C SER A 312 -14.34 -21.66 -7.50
N CYS A 313 -13.31 -21.81 -8.34
CA CYS A 313 -12.54 -23.05 -8.44
C CYS A 313 -11.86 -23.41 -7.11
N TYR A 314 -11.29 -22.42 -6.40
CA TYR A 314 -10.64 -22.65 -5.11
C TYR A 314 -11.63 -23.03 -4.00
N GLN A 315 -12.82 -22.43 -3.99
CA GLN A 315 -13.91 -22.80 -3.07
C GLN A 315 -14.38 -24.24 -3.30
N GLU A 316 -14.53 -24.65 -4.57
CA GLU A 316 -14.89 -26.02 -4.94
C GLU A 316 -13.82 -27.02 -4.46
N GLN A 317 -12.54 -26.73 -4.69
CA GLN A 317 -11.43 -27.56 -4.22
C GLN A 317 -11.39 -27.70 -2.69
N ARG A 318 -11.59 -26.59 -1.95
CA ARG A 318 -11.69 -26.62 -0.48
C ARG A 318 -12.88 -27.44 0.01
N SER A 319 -14.04 -27.32 -0.63
CA SER A 319 -15.23 -28.10 -0.31
C SER A 319 -14.99 -29.60 -0.49
N ILE A 320 -14.39 -30.00 -1.63
CA ILE A 320 -14.01 -31.39 -1.91
C ILE A 320 -13.01 -31.91 -0.86
N GLN A 321 -11.98 -31.13 -0.51
CA GLN A 321 -11.01 -31.50 0.51
C GLN A 321 -11.66 -31.68 1.89
N TYR A 322 -12.56 -30.78 2.28
CA TYR A 322 -13.30 -30.87 3.53
C TYR A 322 -14.24 -32.09 3.58
N GLN A 323 -14.93 -32.41 2.47
CA GLN A 323 -15.75 -33.61 2.36
C GLN A 323 -14.93 -34.90 2.45
N ARG A 324 -13.73 -34.93 1.86
CA ARG A 324 -12.79 -36.07 1.98
C ARG A 324 -12.31 -36.26 3.42
N LEU A 325 -11.92 -35.17 4.10
CA LEU A 325 -11.51 -35.21 5.51
C LEU A 325 -12.66 -35.68 6.42
N ARG A 326 -13.91 -35.24 6.16
CA ARG A 326 -15.10 -35.72 6.89
C ARG A 326 -15.38 -37.20 6.65
N ARG A 327 -15.22 -37.71 5.42
CA ARG A 327 -15.39 -39.13 5.11
C ARG A 327 -14.34 -39.97 5.84
N ASN A 328 -13.07 -39.57 5.82
CA ASN A 328 -12.00 -40.33 6.48
C ASN A 328 -12.14 -40.37 8.01
N ARG A 329 -12.74 -39.36 8.65
CA ARG A 329 -13.07 -39.41 10.09
C ARG A 329 -14.20 -40.37 10.45
N ARG A 330 -15.06 -40.75 9.51
CA ARG A 330 -16.18 -41.70 9.75
C ARG A 330 -15.78 -43.17 9.67
N TRP A 331 -14.59 -43.49 9.17
CA TRP A 331 -14.09 -44.87 9.06
C TRP A 331 -12.96 -45.19 10.05
N GLY A 332 -12.69 -44.28 10.99
CA GLY A 332 -11.62 -44.40 11.99
C GLY A 332 -12.11 -44.54 13.44
N THR A 333 -13.37 -44.95 13.64
CA THR A 333 -13.92 -45.36 14.93
C THR A 333 -14.27 -46.83 14.93
#